data_AF-A0A096BFQ9-F1
#
_entry.id   AF-A0A096BFQ9-F1
#
_cell.length_a   1.000
_cell.length_b   1.000
_cell.length_c   1.000
_cell.angle_alpha   90.00
_cell.angle_beta   90.00
_cell.angle_gamma   90.00
#
_symmetry.space_group_name_H-M   'P 1'
#
loop_
_entity.id
_entity.type
_entity.pdbx_description
1 polymer ?
#
loop_
_entity_poly.entity_id
_entity_poly.type
_entity_poly.pdbx_seq_one_letter_code
_entity_poly.pdbx_strand_id
1 'polypeptide(L)'
;MQKLSLVEFFIFSFPEALIITIFILALCGLKINYFKIVSIGFIVSFSAFLIRPYINSFLLNVFVYDLIMIIVIYLFIKDYLFNIFCSVILTSCIYISVENFNIQIIMYFLKIPAESIIKNMSIRLFAFITQILIMIILFLIVRKFNFTIIDFEDENDI
;
A
#
# COMPACT_ATOMS: atom_id res chain seq x y z
N MET A 1 -3.18 -22.58 3.99
CA MET A 1 -3.27 -21.18 3.50
C MET A 1 -4.05 -21.18 2.19
N GLN A 2 -5.13 -20.40 2.09
CA GLN A 2 -5.94 -20.33 0.87
C GLN A 2 -5.10 -19.73 -0.26
N LYS A 3 -5.02 -20.44 -1.39
CA LYS A 3 -4.61 -19.82 -2.66
C LYS A 3 -5.56 -18.65 -2.90
N LEU A 4 -5.05 -17.42 -3.01
CA LEU A 4 -5.89 -16.33 -3.50
C LEU A 4 -6.40 -16.74 -4.88
N SER A 5 -7.71 -16.66 -5.06
CA SER A 5 -8.27 -16.77 -6.39
C SER A 5 -7.83 -15.55 -7.22
N LEU A 6 -7.81 -15.71 -8.54
CA LEU A 6 -7.59 -14.59 -9.46
C LEU A 6 -8.57 -13.43 -9.20
N VAL A 7 -9.77 -13.73 -8.69
CA VAL A 7 -10.77 -12.72 -8.33
C VAL A 7 -10.34 -11.92 -7.10
N GLU A 8 -9.83 -12.59 -6.05
CA GLU A 8 -9.32 -11.91 -4.86
C GLU A 8 -8.10 -11.04 -5.18
N PHE A 9 -7.27 -11.45 -6.13
CA PHE A 9 -6.16 -10.65 -6.63
C PHE A 9 -6.61 -9.31 -7.19
N PHE A 10 -7.60 -9.31 -8.09
CA PHE A 10 -8.10 -8.09 -8.72
C PHE A 10 -8.93 -7.20 -7.77
N ILE A 11 -9.62 -7.81 -6.80
CA ILE A 11 -10.48 -7.06 -5.88
C ILE A 11 -9.69 -6.46 -4.71
N PHE A 12 -8.69 -7.17 -4.19
CA PHE A 12 -7.93 -6.73 -3.02
C PHE A 12 -6.56 -6.19 -3.43
N SER A 13 -5.71 -7.05 -3.99
CA SER A 13 -4.29 -6.74 -4.16
C SER A 13 -4.01 -5.64 -5.18
N PHE A 14 -4.78 -5.55 -6.26
CA PHE A 14 -4.58 -4.50 -7.25
C PHE A 14 -5.00 -3.10 -6.75
N PRO A 15 -6.22 -2.88 -6.21
CA PRO A 15 -6.61 -1.59 -5.64
C PRO A 15 -5.73 -1.16 -4.45
N GLU A 16 -5.30 -2.13 -3.64
CA GLU A 16 -4.32 -1.94 -2.56
C GLU A 16 -2.99 -1.39 -3.09
N ALA A 17 -2.40 -2.07 -4.08
CA ALA A 17 -1.14 -1.61 -4.67
C ALA A 17 -1.28 -0.22 -5.29
N LEU A 18 -2.41 0.09 -5.92
CA LEU A 18 -2.68 1.42 -6.47
C LEU A 18 -2.69 2.50 -5.39
N ILE A 19 -3.42 2.29 -4.29
CA ILE A 19 -3.53 3.32 -3.26
C ILE A 19 -2.21 3.54 -2.53
N ILE A 20 -1.46 2.47 -2.27
CA ILE A 20 -0.11 2.52 -1.71
C ILE A 20 0.81 3.30 -2.65
N THR A 21 0.79 2.99 -3.95
CA THR A 21 1.58 3.73 -4.96
C THR A 21 1.25 5.22 -4.95
N ILE A 22 -0.04 5.57 -4.97
CA ILE A 22 -0.48 6.98 -4.98
C ILE A 22 0.01 7.68 -3.70
N PHE A 23 -0.06 7.03 -2.56
CA PHE A 23 0.37 7.58 -1.28
C PHE A 23 1.88 7.81 -1.24
N ILE A 24 2.69 6.84 -1.71
CA ILE A 24 4.15 6.98 -1.83
C ILE A 24 4.51 8.17 -2.71
N LEU A 25 3.86 8.30 -3.87
CA LEU A 25 4.13 9.41 -4.79
C LEU A 25 3.73 10.76 -4.20
N ALA A 26 2.66 10.81 -3.41
CA ALA A 26 2.25 12.00 -2.68
C ALA A 26 3.34 12.44 -1.68
N LEU A 27 3.89 11.48 -0.92
CA LEU A 27 4.96 11.72 0.05
C LEU A 27 6.27 12.14 -0.61
N CYS A 28 6.55 11.66 -1.82
CA CYS A 28 7.66 12.12 -2.64
C CYS A 28 7.40 13.49 -3.31
N GLY A 29 6.19 14.05 -3.23
CA GLY A 29 5.83 15.28 -3.96
C GLY A 29 5.75 15.11 -5.50
N LEU A 30 5.75 13.88 -6.01
CA LEU A 30 5.87 13.60 -7.43
C LEU A 30 4.51 13.47 -8.12
N LYS A 31 4.32 14.24 -9.19
CA LYS A 31 3.15 14.13 -10.08
C LYS A 31 3.47 13.15 -11.20
N ILE A 32 3.01 11.90 -11.05
CA ILE A 32 3.16 10.88 -12.08
C ILE A 32 1.88 10.73 -12.90
N ASN A 33 2.03 10.46 -14.20
CA ASN A 33 0.94 10.13 -15.10
C ASN A 33 0.16 8.89 -14.60
N TYR A 34 -1.18 8.96 -14.59
CA TYR A 34 -2.07 7.87 -14.20
C TYR A 34 -1.73 6.53 -14.86
N PHE A 35 -1.32 6.52 -16.13
CA PHE A 35 -0.90 5.29 -16.81
C PHE A 35 0.29 4.60 -16.13
N LYS A 36 1.28 5.37 -15.66
CA LYS A 36 2.43 4.81 -14.95
C LYS A 36 2.02 4.28 -13.57
N ILE A 37 1.13 4.99 -12.86
CA ILE A 37 0.61 4.54 -11.56
C ILE A 37 -0.12 3.20 -11.71
N VAL A 38 -0.97 3.07 -12.73
CA VAL A 38 -1.68 1.83 -13.03
C VAL A 38 -0.72 0.69 -13.36
N SER A 39 0.30 0.96 -14.19
CA SER A 39 1.34 -0.03 -14.51
C SER A 39 2.13 -0.46 -13.29
N ILE A 40 2.54 0.47 -12.41
CA ILE A 40 3.25 0.16 -11.17
C ILE A 40 2.37 -0.73 -10.28
N GLY A 41 1.12 -0.33 -10.01
CA GLY A 41 0.21 -1.10 -9.19
C GLY A 41 -0.05 -2.50 -9.75
N PHE A 42 -0.16 -2.63 -11.07
CA PHE A 42 -0.33 -3.93 -11.73
C PHE A 42 0.92 -4.81 -11.58
N ILE A 43 2.12 -4.29 -11.87
CA ILE A 43 3.37 -5.04 -11.78
C ILE A 43 3.59 -5.50 -10.33
N VAL A 44 3.45 -4.59 -9.36
CA VAL A 44 3.67 -4.90 -7.94
C VAL A 44 2.69 -5.95 -7.45
N SER A 45 1.40 -5.76 -7.71
CA SER A 45 0.38 -6.73 -7.30
C SER A 45 0.64 -8.08 -7.96
N PHE A 46 0.90 -8.13 -9.26
CA PHE A 46 1.15 -9.37 -9.98
C PHE A 46 2.39 -10.11 -9.46
N SER A 47 3.48 -9.39 -9.21
CA SER A 47 4.68 -9.95 -8.57
C SER A 47 4.38 -10.49 -7.18
N ALA A 48 3.63 -9.75 -6.35
CA ALA A 48 3.21 -10.20 -5.04
C ALA A 48 2.36 -11.48 -5.11
N PHE A 49 1.43 -11.56 -6.06
CA PHE A 49 0.62 -12.76 -6.29
C PHE A 49 1.45 -14.00 -6.62
N LEU A 50 2.50 -13.84 -7.43
CA LEU A 50 3.41 -14.94 -7.77
C LEU A 50 4.25 -15.39 -6.58
N ILE A 51 4.66 -14.46 -5.71
CA ILE A 51 5.60 -14.74 -4.62
C ILE A 51 4.89 -15.26 -3.36
N ARG A 52 3.66 -14.79 -3.09
CA ARG A 52 2.89 -15.12 -1.88
C ARG A 52 2.77 -16.61 -1.55
N PRO A 53 2.63 -17.54 -2.52
CA PRO A 53 2.58 -18.98 -2.24
C PRO A 53 3.89 -19.56 -1.67
N TYR A 54 5.02 -18.89 -1.88
CA TYR A 54 6.36 -19.38 -1.51
C TYR A 54 6.84 -18.86 -0.16
N ILE A 55 6.18 -17.83 0.39
CA ILE A 55 6.58 -17.21 1.65
C ILE A 55 5.54 -17.52 2.73
N ASN A 56 5.95 -18.31 3.72
CA ASN A 56 5.07 -18.69 4.84
C ASN A 56 4.99 -17.64 5.96
N SER A 57 5.98 -16.73 6.04
CA SER A 57 6.01 -15.69 7.07
C SER A 57 5.32 -14.42 6.58
N PHE A 58 4.40 -13.87 7.39
CA PHE A 58 3.74 -12.60 7.10
C PHE A 58 4.75 -11.45 6.99
N LEU A 59 5.68 -11.37 7.95
CA LEU A 59 6.68 -10.30 7.99
C LEU A 59 7.62 -10.35 6.78
N LEU A 60 7.98 -11.55 6.33
CA LEU A 60 8.81 -11.74 5.14
C LEU A 60 8.03 -11.38 3.86
N ASN A 61 6.72 -11.66 3.81
CA ASN A 61 5.87 -11.23 2.69
C ASN A 61 5.82 -9.70 2.58
N VAL A 62 5.62 -8.99 3.70
CA VAL A 62 5.62 -7.53 3.74
C VAL A 62 6.96 -6.97 3.27
N PHE A 63 8.06 -7.49 3.80
CA PHE A 63 9.40 -7.02 3.42
C PHE A 63 9.70 -7.21 1.93
N VAL A 64 9.33 -8.37 1.38
CA VAL A 64 9.50 -8.63 -0.06
C VAL A 64 8.57 -7.74 -0.90
N TYR A 65 7.34 -7.51 -0.45
CA TYR A 65 6.42 -6.58 -1.09
C TYR A 65 6.99 -5.17 -1.17
N ASP A 66 7.52 -4.65 -0.05
CA ASP A 66 8.15 -3.33 0.01
C ASP A 66 9.36 -3.23 -0.93
N LEU A 67 10.21 -4.25 -0.96
CA LEU A 67 11.34 -4.30 -1.89
C LEU A 67 10.89 -4.24 -3.35
N ILE A 68 9.85 -5.01 -3.72
CA ILE A 68 9.29 -4.98 -5.07
C ILE A 68 8.73 -3.59 -5.37
N MET A 69 8.02 -2.98 -4.41
CA MET A 69 7.47 -1.64 -4.54
C MET A 69 8.58 -0.62 -4.82
N ILE A 70 9.67 -0.64 -4.04
CA ILE A 70 10.84 0.24 -4.21
C ILE A 70 11.44 0.07 -5.61
N ILE A 71 11.71 -1.19 -6.01
CA ILE A 71 12.35 -1.48 -7.31
C ILE A 71 11.46 -1.00 -8.45
N VAL A 72 10.17 -1.32 -8.43
CA VAL A 72 9.25 -0.96 -9.52
C VAL A 72 9.09 0.55 -9.59
N ILE A 73 8.89 1.24 -8.47
CA ILE A 73 8.78 2.71 -8.47
C ILE A 73 10.07 3.34 -8.99
N TYR A 74 11.23 2.87 -8.51
CA TYR A 74 12.53 3.39 -8.96
C TYR A 74 12.74 3.19 -10.47
N LEU A 75 12.33 2.08 -11.05
CA LEU A 75 12.44 1.87 -12.51
C LEU A 75 11.62 2.88 -13.34
N PHE A 76 10.51 3.37 -12.80
CA PHE A 76 9.63 4.32 -13.50
C PHE A 76 10.01 5.79 -13.30
N ILE A 77 10.57 6.13 -12.14
CA ILE A 77 10.95 7.50 -11.75
C ILE A 77 12.41 7.77 -12.10
N LYS A 78 13.29 6.79 -11.86
CA LYS A 78 14.76 6.83 -12.06
C LYS A 78 15.51 7.91 -11.27
N ASP A 79 14.86 8.53 -10.28
CA ASP A 79 15.45 9.57 -9.43
C ASP A 79 15.14 9.32 -7.96
N TYR A 80 16.01 9.84 -7.07
CA TYR A 80 15.85 9.89 -5.61
C TYR A 80 15.50 8.54 -4.95
N LEU A 81 16.37 7.53 -5.13
CA LEU A 81 16.23 6.20 -4.52
C LEU A 81 15.95 6.27 -3.02
N PHE A 82 16.65 7.16 -2.29
CA PHE A 82 16.48 7.34 -0.85
C PHE A 82 15.07 7.83 -0.49
N ASN A 83 14.52 8.78 -1.23
CA ASN A 83 13.17 9.30 -1.00
C ASN A 83 12.10 8.24 -1.27
N ILE A 84 12.28 7.46 -2.34
CA ILE A 84 11.39 6.34 -2.66
C ILE A 84 11.44 5.31 -1.53
N PHE A 85 12.64 4.96 -1.07
CA PHE A 85 12.84 4.02 0.03
C PHE A 85 12.16 4.49 1.32
N CYS A 86 12.41 5.72 1.76
CA CYS A 86 11.78 6.31 2.94
C CYS A 86 10.25 6.38 2.80
N SER A 87 9.75 6.78 1.63
CA SER A 87 8.31 6.89 1.37
C SER A 87 7.61 5.54 1.36
N VAL A 88 8.24 4.51 0.79
CA VAL A 88 7.70 3.14 0.82
C VAL A 88 7.61 2.66 2.26
N ILE A 89 8.70 2.75 3.03
CA ILE A 89 8.70 2.29 4.43
C ILE A 89 7.66 3.04 5.27
N LEU A 90 7.60 4.37 5.15
CA LEU A 90 6.62 5.17 5.87
C LEU A 90 5.20 4.76 5.50
N THR A 91 4.93 4.59 4.20
CA THR A 91 3.62 4.15 3.70
C THR A 91 3.26 2.78 4.24
N SER A 92 4.19 1.82 4.23
CA SER A 92 3.95 0.47 4.73
C SER A 92 3.68 0.46 6.24
N CYS A 93 4.41 1.27 7.03
CA CYS A 93 4.13 1.45 8.45
C CYS A 93 2.72 2.03 8.70
N ILE A 94 2.33 3.07 7.96
CA ILE A 94 1.00 3.68 8.06
C ILE A 94 -0.07 2.65 7.67
N TYR A 95 0.14 1.96 6.55
CA TYR A 95 -0.80 0.99 6.02
C TYR A 95 -1.05 -0.17 7.00
N ILE A 96 0.01 -0.77 7.55
CA ILE A 96 -0.07 -1.85 8.55
C ILE A 96 -0.75 -1.35 9.83
N SER A 97 -0.48 -0.10 10.24
CA SER A 97 -1.14 0.50 11.40
C SER A 97 -2.64 0.63 11.15
N VAL A 98 -3.03 1.19 9.99
CA VAL A 98 -4.44 1.32 9.59
C VAL A 98 -5.12 -0.04 9.51
N GLU A 99 -4.49 -1.05 8.92
CA GLU A 99 -5.02 -2.42 8.85
C GLU A 99 -5.30 -2.98 10.24
N ASN A 100 -4.32 -2.92 11.14
CA ASN A 100 -4.46 -3.44 12.50
C ASN A 100 -5.53 -2.69 13.29
N PHE A 101 -5.58 -1.36 13.21
CA PHE A 101 -6.62 -0.56 13.87
C PHE A 101 -8.00 -0.90 13.34
N ASN A 102 -8.15 -1.03 12.02
CA ASN A 102 -9.42 -1.34 11.39
C ASN A 102 -9.93 -2.73 11.80
N ILE A 103 -9.04 -3.75 11.80
CA ILE A 103 -9.39 -5.10 12.26
C ILE A 103 -9.81 -5.08 13.74
N GLN A 104 -9.06 -4.38 14.61
CA GLN A 104 -9.39 -4.26 16.03
C GLN A 104 -10.75 -3.57 16.26
N ILE A 105 -11.04 -2.51 15.52
CA ILE A 105 -12.34 -1.80 15.58
C ILE A 105 -13.46 -2.75 15.19
N ILE A 106 -13.31 -3.49 14.10
CA ILE A 106 -14.30 -4.49 13.65
C ILE A 106 -14.51 -5.55 14.73
N MET A 107 -13.44 -6.10 15.30
CA MET A 107 -13.53 -7.11 16.35
C MET A 107 -14.23 -6.58 17.61
N TYR A 108 -13.87 -5.37 18.05
CA TYR A 108 -14.37 -4.78 19.29
C TYR A 108 -15.83 -4.31 19.17
N PHE A 109 -16.16 -3.54 18.13
CA PHE A 109 -17.49 -2.96 17.97
C PHE A 109 -18.53 -3.96 17.46
N LEU A 110 -18.17 -4.80 16.49
CA LEU A 110 -19.10 -5.76 15.91
C LEU A 110 -19.12 -7.10 16.67
N LYS A 111 -18.22 -7.27 17.66
CA LYS A 111 -18.05 -8.52 18.43
C LYS A 111 -17.82 -9.74 17.53
N ILE A 112 -17.16 -9.53 16.39
CA ILE A 112 -16.88 -10.54 15.38
C ILE A 112 -15.52 -11.19 15.71
N PRO A 113 -15.43 -12.52 15.87
CA PRO A 113 -14.15 -13.18 16.14
C PRO A 113 -13.23 -13.13 14.90
N ALA A 114 -11.92 -13.03 15.11
CA ALA A 114 -10.92 -12.90 14.04
C ALA A 114 -11.03 -14.01 12.97
N GLU A 115 -11.35 -15.24 13.37
CA GLU A 115 -11.53 -16.36 12.43
C GLU A 115 -12.64 -16.11 11.41
N SER A 116 -13.72 -15.46 11.83
CA SER A 116 -14.87 -15.20 10.96
C SER A 116 -14.58 -14.08 9.96
N ILE A 117 -13.68 -13.15 10.29
CA ILE A 117 -13.15 -12.15 9.36
C ILE A 117 -12.40 -12.86 8.24
N ILE A 118 -11.56 -13.84 8.55
CA ILE A 118 -10.78 -14.55 7.52
C ILE A 118 -11.67 -15.42 6.63
N LYS A 119 -12.67 -16.09 7.21
CA LYS A 119 -13.53 -17.06 6.49
C LYS A 119 -14.63 -16.39 5.67
N ASN A 120 -15.10 -15.21 6.05
CA ASN A 120 -16.24 -14.56 5.39
C ASN A 120 -15.78 -13.44 4.44
N MET A 121 -15.88 -13.69 3.14
CA MET A 121 -15.50 -12.76 2.08
C MET A 121 -16.17 -11.38 2.23
N SER A 122 -17.44 -11.33 2.65
CA SER A 122 -18.18 -10.07 2.80
C SER A 122 -17.59 -9.18 3.90
N ILE A 123 -17.14 -9.79 5.00
CA ILE A 123 -16.51 -9.07 6.11
C ILE A 123 -15.11 -8.60 5.70
N ARG A 124 -14.35 -9.43 4.97
CA ARG A 124 -13.06 -9.02 4.38
C ARG A 124 -13.22 -7.83 3.44
N LEU A 125 -14.22 -7.87 2.56
CA LEU A 125 -14.51 -6.79 1.65
C LEU A 125 -14.87 -5.50 2.39
N PHE A 126 -15.71 -5.59 3.42
CA PHE A 126 -16.07 -4.45 4.26
C PHE A 126 -14.85 -3.84 4.97
N ALA A 127 -14.01 -4.68 5.57
CA ALA A 127 -12.76 -4.24 6.20
C ALA A 127 -11.85 -3.55 5.18
N PHE A 128 -11.66 -4.16 4.01
CA PHE A 128 -10.83 -3.63 2.94
C PHE A 128 -11.31 -2.27 2.40
N ILE A 129 -12.62 -2.13 2.16
CA ILE A 129 -13.21 -0.87 1.70
C ILE A 129 -13.00 0.23 2.74
N THR A 130 -13.20 -0.09 4.02
CA THR A 130 -12.97 0.85 5.14
C THR A 130 -11.51 1.28 5.20
N GLN A 131 -10.59 0.34 5.02
CA GLN A 131 -9.15 0.59 4.98
C GLN A 131 -8.76 1.49 3.79
N ILE A 132 -9.26 1.22 2.59
CA ILE A 132 -9.04 2.08 1.42
C ILE A 132 -9.56 3.49 1.71
N LEU A 133 -10.76 3.63 2.27
CA LEU A 133 -11.32 4.93 2.63
C LEU A 133 -10.41 5.73 3.57
N ILE A 134 -9.89 5.07 4.61
CA ILE A 134 -8.95 5.70 5.55
C ILE A 134 -7.68 6.13 4.82
N MET A 135 -7.12 5.29 3.95
CA MET A 135 -5.93 5.63 3.17
C MET A 135 -6.18 6.80 2.20
N ILE A 136 -7.37 6.90 1.59
CA ILE A 136 -7.75 8.05 0.75
C ILE A 136 -7.81 9.32 1.60
N ILE A 137 -8.41 9.25 2.79
CA ILE A 137 -8.50 10.40 3.71
C ILE A 137 -7.10 10.87 4.10
N LEU A 138 -6.21 9.94 4.48
CA LEU A 138 -4.82 10.24 4.80
C LEU A 138 -4.10 10.86 3.59
N PHE A 139 -4.30 10.32 2.39
CA PHE A 139 -3.74 10.89 1.16
C PHE A 139 -4.16 12.34 0.95
N LEU A 140 -5.46 12.63 1.13
CA LEU A 140 -5.99 13.99 0.99
C LEU A 140 -5.42 14.93 2.05
N ILE A 141 -5.20 14.45 3.28
CA ILE A 141 -4.55 15.22 4.34
C ILE A 141 -3.11 15.54 3.94
N VAL A 142 -2.30 14.52 3.58
CA VAL A 142 -0.90 14.68 3.15
C VAL A 142 -0.81 15.71 2.02
N ARG A 143 -1.68 15.59 1.01
CA ARG A 143 -1.71 16.50 -0.13
C ARG A 143 -2.18 17.91 0.21
N LYS A 144 -3.14 18.06 1.13
CA LYS A 144 -3.66 19.39 1.53
C LYS A 144 -2.62 20.18 2.32
N PHE A 145 -1.82 19.51 3.13
CA PHE A 145 -0.79 20.13 3.96
C PHE A 145 0.60 20.13 3.30
N ASN A 146 0.74 19.64 2.06
CA ASN A 146 2.03 19.46 1.37
C ASN A 146 3.06 18.73 2.24
N PHE A 147 2.63 17.69 2.98
CA PHE A 147 3.57 16.87 3.73
C PHE A 147 4.43 16.05 2.76
N THR A 148 5.61 16.56 2.44
CA THR A 148 6.68 15.89 1.71
C THR A 148 7.71 15.37 2.71
N ILE A 149 8.28 14.18 2.46
CA ILE A 149 9.32 13.64 3.36
C ILE A 149 10.60 14.47 3.26
N ILE A 150 10.84 15.12 2.11
CA ILE A 150 11.97 16.02 1.86
C ILE A 150 11.48 17.15 0.95
N ASP A 151 11.51 18.39 1.45
CA ASP A 151 11.39 19.60 0.63
C ASP A 151 12.75 19.88 -0.02
N PHE A 152 12.81 19.93 -1.36
CA PHE A 152 14.00 20.35 -2.11
C PHE A 152 13.91 21.81 -2.56
N GLU A 153 13.30 22.69 -1.76
CA GLU A 153 13.43 24.13 -2.04
C GLU A 153 14.84 24.68 -1.73
N ASP A 154 15.71 23.92 -1.06
CA ASP A 154 17.03 24.41 -0.59
C ASP A 154 18.28 23.95 -1.38
N GLU A 155 18.15 23.28 -2.54
CA GLU A 155 19.32 22.81 -3.31
C GLU A 155 19.71 23.66 -4.54
N ASN A 156 19.09 24.84 -4.73
CA ASN A 156 19.46 25.78 -5.81
C ASN A 156 20.29 26.99 -5.36
N ASP A 157 20.77 27.03 -4.11
CA ASP A 157 21.59 28.13 -3.57
C ASP A 157 23.06 27.72 -3.29
N ILE A 158 23.71 27.02 -4.22
CA ILE A 158 25.18 26.86 -4.24
C ILE A 158 25.74 27.06 -5.64
#